data_AF-A0A920V493-F1
#
_entry.id   AF-A0A920V493-F1
#
_cell.length_a   1.000
_cell.length_b   1.000
_cell.length_c   1.000
_cell.angle_alpha   90.00
_cell.angle_beta   90.00
_cell.angle_gamma   90.00
#
_symmetry.space_group_name_H-M   'P 1'
#
loop_
_entity.id
_entity.type
_entity.pdbx_description
1 polymer ?
#
loop_
_entity_poly.entity_id
_entity_poly.type
_entity_poly.pdbx_seq_one_letter_code
_entity_poly.pdbx_strand_id
1 'polypeptide(L)'
;MAVVMALGGSTNAVLHLVAIARSAGVDLTIDDFQATSDRVPLLADLKPSGRFVMADLHGVGGTPAVLKFLLAEGLIEGDCLTVTGKTLAENVAELPKLSEGQEIVRPTSEPIKSTGHLRFCEATWHPKGRWPRSPARRAWCSRARHGYSTPKRRCSPRSNRSRSARAMW
;
A
#
# COMPACT_ATOMS: atom_id res chain seq x y z
N MET A 1 -0.16 -4.68 7.46
CA MET A 1 -0.06 -4.45 5.99
C MET A 1 -1.35 -3.94 5.37
N ALA A 2 -2.52 -4.53 5.66
CA ALA A 2 -3.80 -4.13 5.09
C ALA A 2 -4.10 -2.62 5.20
N VAL A 3 -3.85 -2.01 6.37
CA VAL A 3 -4.03 -0.57 6.59
C VAL A 3 -3.18 0.28 5.63
N VAL A 4 -1.93 -0.12 5.36
CA VAL A 4 -1.05 0.57 4.41
C VAL A 4 -1.64 0.50 3.00
N MET A 5 -2.20 -0.65 2.60
CA MET A 5 -2.82 -0.82 1.28
C MET A 5 -4.09 0.02 1.15
N ALA A 6 -4.97 -0.03 2.16
CA ALA A 6 -6.24 0.69 2.19
C ALA A 6 -6.07 2.21 2.19
N LEU A 7 -5.06 2.72 2.92
CA LEU A 7 -4.81 4.17 3.04
C LEU A 7 -3.90 4.76 1.97
N GLY A 8 -3.26 3.94 1.13
CA GLY A 8 -2.31 4.47 0.14
C GLY A 8 -0.97 4.90 0.75
N GLY A 9 -0.45 4.13 1.72
CA GLY A 9 0.78 4.47 2.44
C GLY A 9 2.04 4.54 1.57
N SER A 10 3.15 4.98 2.16
CA SER A 10 4.42 5.07 1.41
C SER A 10 4.98 3.68 1.05
N THR A 11 5.66 3.57 -0.09
CA THR A 11 6.45 2.38 -0.44
C THR A 11 7.52 2.05 0.61
N ASN A 12 7.99 3.06 1.36
CA ASN A 12 8.95 2.87 2.45
C ASN A 12 8.38 2.06 3.62
N ALA A 13 7.05 2.00 3.77
CA ALA A 13 6.41 1.19 4.80
C ALA A 13 6.82 -0.29 4.68
N VAL A 14 7.11 -0.78 3.47
CA VAL A 14 7.53 -2.17 3.30
C VAL A 14 8.92 -2.41 3.88
N LEU A 15 9.86 -1.50 3.66
CA LEU A 15 11.21 -1.59 4.23
C LEU A 15 11.15 -1.60 5.76
N HIS A 16 10.36 -0.71 6.34
CA HIS A 16 10.21 -0.61 7.78
C HIS A 16 9.50 -1.83 8.38
N LEU A 17 8.42 -2.33 7.75
CA LEU A 17 7.70 -3.49 8.24
C LEU A 17 8.53 -4.77 8.17
N VAL A 18 9.33 -4.96 7.10
CA VAL A 18 10.26 -6.10 7.02
C VAL A 18 11.35 -6.00 8.09
N ALA A 19 11.88 -4.80 8.36
CA ALA A 19 12.86 -4.60 9.42
C ALA A 19 12.27 -4.90 10.81
N ILE A 20 11.05 -4.44 11.09
CA ILE A 20 10.34 -4.70 12.34
C ILE A 20 10.06 -6.21 12.50
N ALA A 21 9.54 -6.87 11.47
CA ALA A 21 9.26 -8.31 11.50
C ALA A 21 10.53 -9.12 11.82
N ARG A 22 11.66 -8.78 11.17
CA ARG A 22 12.95 -9.40 11.48
C ARG A 22 13.40 -9.18 12.91
N SER A 23 13.21 -7.98 13.47
CA SER A 23 13.55 -7.71 14.87
C SER A 23 12.68 -8.49 15.87
N ALA A 24 11.45 -8.82 15.48
CA ALA A 24 10.52 -9.63 16.26
C ALA A 24 10.65 -11.15 16.00
N GLY A 25 11.58 -11.58 15.13
CA GLY A 25 11.72 -12.99 14.75
C GLY A 25 10.58 -13.56 13.89
N VAL A 26 9.79 -12.69 13.25
CA VAL A 26 8.68 -13.07 12.37
C VAL A 26 9.17 -13.05 10.93
N ASP A 27 8.92 -14.15 10.19
CA ASP A 27 9.19 -14.18 8.76
C ASP A 27 8.12 -13.39 8.01
N LEU A 28 8.57 -12.39 7.26
CA LEU A 28 7.71 -11.53 6.45
C LEU A 28 8.38 -11.32 5.10
N THR A 29 7.77 -11.88 4.07
CA THR A 29 8.31 -11.91 2.72
C THR A 29 7.65 -10.85 1.85
N ILE A 30 8.27 -10.57 0.70
CA ILE A 30 7.72 -9.70 -0.33
C ILE A 30 6.37 -10.25 -0.86
N ASP A 31 6.24 -11.56 -0.94
CA ASP A 31 5.06 -12.20 -1.50
C ASP A 31 3.82 -11.98 -0.60
N ASP A 32 4.02 -11.86 0.72
CA ASP A 32 2.96 -11.51 1.68
C ASP A 32 2.38 -10.11 1.43
N PHE A 33 3.24 -9.15 1.05
CA PHE A 33 2.79 -7.82 0.66
C PHE A 33 2.03 -7.85 -0.67
N GLN A 34 2.44 -8.68 -1.63
CA GLN A 34 1.73 -8.81 -2.90
C GLN A 34 0.36 -9.47 -2.69
N ALA A 35 0.29 -10.55 -1.91
CA ALA A 35 -0.96 -11.21 -1.54
C ALA A 35 -1.92 -10.24 -0.81
N THR A 36 -1.40 -9.43 0.12
CA THR A 36 -2.20 -8.40 0.80
C THR A 36 -2.65 -7.30 -0.16
N SER A 37 -1.79 -6.88 -1.10
CA SER A 37 -2.15 -5.88 -2.12
C SER A 37 -3.23 -6.37 -3.08
N ASP A 38 -3.25 -7.66 -3.40
CA ASP A 38 -4.29 -8.23 -4.26
C ASP A 38 -5.63 -8.41 -3.55
N ARG A 39 -5.60 -8.65 -2.24
CA ARG A 39 -6.81 -8.79 -1.41
C ARG A 39 -7.42 -7.45 -0.98
N VAL A 40 -6.59 -6.46 -0.65
CA VAL A 40 -7.06 -5.21 -0.02
C VAL A 40 -7.15 -4.08 -1.06
N PRO A 41 -8.35 -3.56 -1.35
CA PRO A 41 -8.52 -2.42 -2.25
C PRO A 41 -7.98 -1.13 -1.65
N LEU A 42 -7.69 -0.15 -2.52
CA LEU A 42 -7.35 1.21 -2.09
C LEU A 42 -8.65 1.97 -1.80
N LEU A 43 -8.84 2.39 -0.56
CA LEU A 43 -10.09 2.98 -0.07
C LEU A 43 -9.98 4.46 0.26
N ALA A 44 -8.80 4.94 0.69
CA ALA A 44 -8.65 6.33 1.12
C ALA A 44 -8.14 7.26 0.00
N ASP A 45 -8.79 8.41 -0.16
CA ASP A 45 -8.42 9.48 -1.11
C ASP A 45 -7.44 10.48 -0.47
N LEU A 46 -6.30 9.98 0.01
CA LEU A 46 -5.27 10.77 0.68
C LEU A 46 -4.14 11.18 -0.27
N LYS A 47 -3.59 12.39 -0.06
CA LYS A 47 -2.35 12.84 -0.71
C LYS A 47 -1.19 11.89 -0.38
N PRO A 48 -0.27 11.64 -1.33
CA PRO A 48 -0.01 12.39 -2.57
C PRO A 48 -0.88 11.99 -3.77
N SER A 49 -1.57 10.86 -3.70
CA SER A 49 -2.40 10.36 -4.80
C SER A 49 -3.82 10.92 -4.80
N GLY A 50 -4.29 11.50 -3.70
CA GLY A 50 -5.67 11.93 -3.50
C GLY A 50 -5.85 13.41 -3.20
N ARG A 51 -7.05 13.78 -2.72
CA ARG A 51 -7.46 15.17 -2.43
C ARG A 51 -7.17 15.58 -0.98
N PHE A 52 -7.38 14.67 -0.03
CA PHE A 52 -7.42 14.97 1.41
C PHE A 52 -6.07 14.76 2.11
N VAL A 53 -5.93 15.35 3.29
CA VAL A 53 -4.77 15.18 4.19
C VAL A 53 -5.14 14.41 5.45
N MET A 54 -4.13 14.00 6.22
CA MET A 54 -4.35 13.25 7.47
C MET A 54 -5.18 14.04 8.52
N ALA A 55 -5.11 15.37 8.49
CA ALA A 55 -5.94 16.21 9.35
C ALA A 55 -7.44 16.07 9.02
N ASP A 56 -7.79 15.97 7.74
CA ASP A 56 -9.17 15.72 7.32
C ASP A 56 -9.64 14.34 7.78
N LEU A 57 -8.76 13.33 7.69
CA LEU A 57 -9.05 11.99 8.21
C LEU A 57 -9.31 12.03 9.73
N HIS A 58 -8.52 12.81 10.47
CA HIS A 58 -8.73 12.99 11.90
C HIS A 58 -10.11 13.62 12.20
N GLY A 59 -10.52 14.61 11.41
CA GLY A 59 -11.82 15.26 11.55
C GLY A 59 -13.04 14.34 11.34
N VAL A 60 -12.87 13.23 10.60
CA VAL A 60 -13.96 12.26 10.34
C VAL A 60 -13.91 11.00 11.23
N GLY A 61 -13.07 10.99 12.26
CA GLY A 61 -12.94 9.88 13.22
C GLY A 61 -11.53 9.26 13.30
N GLY A 62 -10.62 9.69 12.44
CA GLY A 62 -9.20 9.33 12.48
C GLY A 62 -8.91 7.85 12.22
N THR A 63 -7.70 7.44 12.60
CA THR A 63 -7.22 6.06 12.41
C THR A 63 -8.11 5.00 13.06
N PRO A 64 -8.65 5.19 14.29
CA PRO A 64 -9.48 4.16 14.91
C PRO A 64 -10.79 3.89 14.16
N ALA A 65 -11.41 4.92 13.59
CA ALA A 65 -12.61 4.78 12.77
C ALA A 65 -12.31 3.98 11.49
N VAL A 66 -11.13 4.19 10.87
CA VAL A 66 -10.67 3.38 9.72
C VAL A 66 -10.45 1.93 10.13
N LEU A 67 -9.81 1.68 11.27
CA LEU A 67 -9.60 0.31 11.76
C LEU A 67 -10.92 -0.41 12.01
N LYS A 68 -11.89 0.28 12.62
CA LYS A 68 -13.24 -0.24 12.83
C LYS A 68 -13.94 -0.59 11.52
N PHE A 69 -13.81 0.26 10.51
CA PHE A 69 -14.35 0.01 9.18
C PHE A 69 -13.69 -1.21 8.51
N LEU A 70 -12.36 -1.28 8.50
CA LEU A 70 -11.63 -2.42 7.94
C LEU A 70 -11.94 -3.74 8.65
N LEU A 71 -12.21 -3.70 9.95
CA LEU A 71 -12.62 -4.87 10.74
C LEU A 71 -14.03 -5.33 10.35
N ALA A 72 -14.97 -4.40 10.18
CA ALA A 72 -16.33 -4.71 9.74
C ALA A 72 -16.37 -5.33 8.33
N GLU A 73 -15.45 -4.92 7.46
CA GLU A 73 -15.28 -5.47 6.10
C GLU A 73 -14.47 -6.77 6.06
N GLY A 74 -14.02 -7.29 7.21
CA GLY A 74 -13.22 -8.53 7.28
C GLY A 74 -11.84 -8.44 6.62
N LEU A 75 -11.30 -7.22 6.45
CA LEU A 75 -9.99 -7.01 5.82
C LEU A 75 -8.84 -7.16 6.81
N ILE A 76 -9.11 -6.99 8.10
CA ILE A 76 -8.16 -7.15 9.21
C ILE A 76 -8.72 -8.12 10.26
N GLU A 77 -7.81 -8.77 10.98
CA GLU A 77 -8.13 -9.64 12.11
C GLU A 77 -8.20 -8.81 13.41
N GLY A 78 -9.20 -9.11 14.24
CA GLY A 78 -9.51 -8.34 15.44
C GLY A 78 -8.97 -8.92 16.74
N ASP A 79 -8.51 -10.16 16.73
CA ASP A 79 -8.01 -10.93 17.86
C ASP A 79 -6.57 -10.54 18.29
N CYS A 80 -5.88 -9.74 17.46
CA CYS A 80 -4.54 -9.27 17.74
C CYS A 80 -4.48 -8.45 19.05
N LEU A 81 -3.67 -8.90 20.00
CA LEU A 81 -3.37 -8.18 21.24
C LEU A 81 -2.67 -6.85 20.96
N THR A 82 -3.00 -5.84 21.76
CA THR A 82 -2.43 -4.50 21.66
C THR A 82 -1.79 -4.07 22.98
N VAL A 83 -1.08 -2.94 22.97
CA VAL A 83 -0.41 -2.39 24.16
C VAL A 83 -1.38 -2.01 25.30
N THR A 84 -2.69 -1.92 25.04
CA THR A 84 -3.70 -1.66 26.07
C THR A 84 -4.06 -2.92 26.88
N GLY A 85 -3.51 -4.09 26.52
CA GLY A 85 -3.87 -5.38 27.10
C GLY A 85 -5.19 -5.95 26.56
N LYS A 86 -5.86 -5.22 25.67
CA LYS A 86 -7.08 -5.63 24.96
C LYS A 86 -6.76 -6.01 23.51
N THR A 87 -7.64 -6.80 22.91
CA THR A 87 -7.62 -7.11 21.47
C THR A 87 -7.95 -5.87 20.64
N LEU A 88 -7.57 -5.88 19.36
CA LEU A 88 -7.87 -4.79 18.44
C LEU A 88 -9.39 -4.57 18.32
N ALA A 89 -10.17 -5.65 18.28
CA ALA A 89 -11.63 -5.59 18.22
C ALA A 89 -12.24 -4.90 19.44
N GLU A 90 -11.77 -5.23 20.64
CA GLU A 90 -12.23 -4.60 21.89
C GLU A 90 -11.89 -3.11 21.92
N ASN A 91 -10.70 -2.72 21.46
CA ASN A 91 -10.30 -1.31 21.43
C ASN A 91 -11.18 -0.46 20.50
N VAL A 92 -11.59 -1.01 19.34
CA VAL A 92 -12.40 -0.27 18.36
C VAL A 92 -13.91 -0.38 18.61
N ALA A 93 -14.35 -1.30 19.46
CA ALA A 93 -15.76 -1.56 19.73
C ALA A 93 -16.51 -0.30 20.20
N GLU A 94 -15.93 0.45 21.14
CA GLU A 94 -16.55 1.63 21.76
C GLU A 94 -16.28 2.94 21.01
N LEU A 95 -15.39 2.93 20.01
CA LEU A 95 -15.00 4.14 19.30
C LEU A 95 -16.01 4.56 18.22
N PRO A 96 -16.13 5.87 17.91
CA PRO A 96 -17.01 6.34 16.86
C PRO A 96 -16.65 5.74 15.50
N LYS A 97 -17.68 5.50 14.68
CA LYS A 97 -17.51 5.13 13.27
C LYS A 97 -17.07 6.35 12.46
N LEU A 98 -16.71 6.13 11.20
CA LEU A 98 -16.48 7.22 10.25
C LEU A 98 -17.73 8.09 10.14
N SER A 99 -17.56 9.41 10.11
CA SER A 99 -18.66 10.37 9.98
C SER A 99 -19.53 10.07 8.76
N GLU A 100 -20.84 10.21 8.90
CA GLU A 100 -21.78 10.00 7.78
C GLU A 100 -21.54 11.03 6.66
N GLY A 101 -21.59 10.58 5.41
CA GLY A 101 -21.38 11.44 4.24
C GLY A 101 -19.92 11.84 3.95
N GLN A 102 -18.94 11.31 4.69
CA GLN A 102 -17.53 11.56 4.40
C GLN A 102 -17.10 10.95 3.05
N GLU A 103 -16.30 11.68 2.28
CA GLU A 103 -15.78 11.24 0.97
C GLU A 103 -14.35 10.69 1.03
N ILE A 104 -13.72 10.71 2.21
CA ILE A 104 -12.28 10.44 2.39
C ILE A 104 -11.99 8.94 2.25
N VAL A 105 -12.81 8.10 2.88
CA VAL A 105 -12.72 6.64 2.88
C VAL A 105 -13.91 6.10 2.10
N ARG A 106 -13.64 5.49 0.95
CA ARG A 106 -14.66 4.90 0.09
C ARG A 106 -15.14 3.54 0.63
N PRO A 107 -16.39 3.16 0.37
CA PRO A 107 -16.86 1.81 0.67
C PRO A 107 -16.13 0.77 -0.19
N THR A 108 -16.11 -0.48 0.27
CA THR A 108 -15.49 -1.61 -0.45
C THR A 108 -16.19 -1.94 -1.77
N SER A 109 -17.47 -1.55 -1.92
CA SER A 109 -18.23 -1.66 -3.18
C SER A 109 -17.77 -0.68 -4.26
N GLU A 110 -17.22 0.47 -3.87
CA GLU A 110 -16.77 1.52 -4.80
C GLU A 110 -15.36 2.03 -4.47
N PRO A 111 -14.34 1.15 -4.55
CA PRO A 111 -12.98 1.50 -4.19
C PRO A 111 -12.33 2.38 -5.26
N ILE A 112 -11.35 3.20 -4.86
CA ILE A 112 -10.55 4.01 -5.81
C ILE A 112 -9.78 3.08 -6.77
N LYS A 113 -9.32 1.95 -6.25
CA LYS A 113 -8.68 0.89 -7.02
C LYS A 113 -9.05 -0.45 -6.40
N SER A 114 -9.41 -1.42 -7.24
CA SER A 114 -9.79 -2.77 -6.83
C SER A 114 -8.65 -3.54 -6.14
N THR A 115 -7.41 -3.08 -6.29
CA THR A 115 -6.24 -3.64 -5.63
C THR A 115 -5.43 -2.55 -4.94
N GLY A 116 -4.56 -2.94 -4.03
CA GLY A 116 -3.61 -2.06 -3.37
C GLY A 116 -2.72 -1.28 -4.35
N HIS A 117 -2.15 -0.20 -3.83
CA HIS A 117 -1.29 0.71 -4.59
C HIS A 117 0.13 0.14 -4.78
N LEU A 118 0.60 -0.71 -3.86
CA LEU A 118 1.91 -1.38 -3.95
C LEU A 118 1.85 -2.53 -4.95
N ARG A 119 2.75 -2.53 -5.93
CA ARG A 119 2.96 -3.65 -6.84
C ARG A 119 4.42 -4.03 -6.87
N PHE A 120 4.65 -5.33 -6.87
CA PHE A 120 5.98 -5.90 -7.06
C PHE A 120 6.19 -6.22 -8.52
N CYS A 121 7.33 -5.78 -9.06
CA CYS A 121 7.75 -6.13 -10.40
C CYS A 121 9.00 -7.01 -10.32
N GLU A 122 8.90 -8.20 -10.90
CA GLU A 122 10.06 -9.01 -11.21
C GLU A 122 10.60 -8.58 -12.57
N ALA A 123 11.78 -7.95 -12.57
CA ALA A 123 12.46 -7.58 -13.80
C ALA A 123 13.62 -8.55 -14.04
N THR A 124 13.57 -9.26 -15.17
CA THR A 124 14.76 -9.88 -15.77
C THR A 124 15.38 -8.83 -16.69
N TRP A 125 16.44 -8.16 -16.23
CA TRP A 125 17.13 -7.15 -17.03
C TRP A 125 18.06 -7.84 -18.03
N HIS A 126 17.70 -7.80 -19.32
CA HIS A 126 18.58 -8.17 -20.42
C HIS A 126 18.63 -7.01 -21.44
N PRO A 127 19.62 -6.11 -21.39
CA PRO A 127 19.96 -5.29 -22.53
C PRO A 127 20.48 -6.22 -23.62
N LYS A 128 20.28 -5.85 -24.88
CA LYS A 128 20.64 -6.66 -26.05
C LYS A 128 22.05 -7.25 -25.92
N GLY A 129 22.11 -8.58 -25.90
CA GLY A 129 23.31 -9.37 -26.20
C GLY A 129 24.26 -9.67 -25.04
N ARG A 130 24.39 -10.98 -24.76
CA ARG A 130 25.52 -11.69 -24.14
C ARG A 130 25.54 -11.87 -22.61
N TRP A 131 25.64 -13.16 -22.23
CA TRP A 131 25.90 -13.80 -20.91
C TRP A 131 24.68 -14.17 -20.02
N PRO A 132 24.71 -15.33 -19.31
CA PRO A 132 23.54 -16.05 -18.85
C PRO A 132 22.98 -15.48 -17.55
N ARG A 133 21.64 -15.49 -17.47
CA ARG A 133 20.75 -15.22 -16.32
C ARG A 133 21.44 -14.67 -15.06
N SER A 134 21.52 -13.34 -14.97
CA SER A 134 21.59 -12.67 -13.67
C SER A 134 20.32 -13.00 -12.86
N PRO A 135 20.38 -13.20 -11.54
CA PRO A 135 19.19 -13.42 -10.73
C PRO A 135 18.21 -12.25 -10.89
N ALA A 136 16.93 -12.56 -11.07
CA ALA A 136 15.88 -11.57 -11.22
C ALA A 136 15.89 -10.61 -10.02
N ARG A 137 16.01 -9.31 -10.28
CA ARG A 137 15.95 -8.29 -9.23
C ARG A 137 14.49 -7.84 -9.11
N ARG A 138 13.92 -7.99 -7.92
CA ARG A 138 12.59 -7.46 -7.59
C ARG A 138 12.69 -5.97 -7.30
N ALA A 139 11.82 -5.18 -7.94
CA ALA A 139 11.78 -3.73 -7.79
C ALA A 139 10.36 -3.24 -7.52
N TRP A 140 10.27 -2.13 -6.78
CA TRP A 140 9.03 -1.48 -6.39
C TRP A 140 8.45 -0.67 -7.55
N CYS A 141 7.14 -0.77 -7.79
CA CYS A 141 6.46 0.10 -8.75
C CYS A 141 5.15 0.63 -8.17
N SER A 142 5.07 1.95 -7.97
CA SER A 142 3.79 2.64 -7.74
C SER A 142 3.19 3.02 -9.10
N ARG A 143 1.95 2.59 -9.38
CA ARG A 143 1.20 3.08 -10.55
C ARG A 143 0.15 4.09 -10.10
N ALA A 144 0.28 5.32 -10.59
CA ALA A 144 -0.76 6.33 -10.51
C ALA A 144 -1.91 6.03 -11.51
N ARG A 145 -3.13 6.31 -11.05
CA ARG A 145 -4.45 6.28 -11.73
C ARG A 145 -4.48 6.21 -13.26
N HIS A 146 -4.12 5.09 -13.89
CA HIS A 146 -4.52 4.80 -15.27
C HIS A 146 -5.08 3.38 -15.32
N GLY A 147 -6.41 3.30 -15.42
CA GLY A 147 -7.15 2.08 -15.64
C GLY A 147 -6.80 1.51 -17.01
N TYR A 148 -5.97 0.48 -17.04
CA TYR A 148 -5.83 -0.41 -18.17
C TYR A 148 -5.66 -1.82 -17.61
N SER A 149 -6.71 -2.63 -17.72
CA SER A 149 -6.62 -4.09 -17.69
C SER A 149 -5.63 -4.51 -18.77
N THR A 150 -4.41 -4.85 -18.38
CA THR A 150 -3.43 -5.45 -19.29
C THR A 150 -2.76 -6.64 -18.61
N PRO A 151 -2.76 -7.82 -19.26
CA PRO A 151 -2.07 -8.99 -18.73
C PRO A 151 -0.57 -8.72 -18.72
N LYS A 152 0.16 -9.27 -17.73
CA LYS A 152 1.64 -9.26 -17.55
C LYS A 152 2.42 -8.68 -18.75
N ARG A 153 2.46 -7.36 -18.91
CA ARG A 153 3.26 -6.70 -19.94
C ARG A 153 4.56 -6.21 -19.32
N ARG A 154 5.68 -6.76 -19.81
CA ARG A 154 7.04 -6.30 -19.56
C ARG A 154 7.10 -4.77 -19.73
N CYS A 155 7.61 -4.07 -18.73
CA CYS A 155 7.95 -2.66 -18.87
C CYS A 155 9.09 -2.51 -19.87
N SER A 156 8.84 -1.86 -21.02
CA SER A 156 9.89 -1.41 -21.92
C SER A 156 10.59 -0.18 -21.32
N PRO A 157 11.93 -0.05 -21.41
CA PRO A 157 12.62 1.13 -20.92
C PRO A 157 12.18 2.37 -21.71
N ARG A 158 11.77 3.44 -21.01
CA ARG A 158 11.65 4.78 -21.60
C ARG A 158 13.03 5.22 -22.09
N SER A 159 13.13 5.61 -23.35
CA SER A 159 14.33 6.21 -23.95
C SER A 159 14.72 7.47 -23.18
N ASN A 160 15.93 7.48 -22.61
CA ASN A 160 16.50 8.60 -21.92
C ASN A 160 16.87 9.69 -22.94
N ARG A 161 16.09 10.79 -23.02
CA ARG A 161 16.54 12.01 -23.71
C ARG A 161 17.45 12.77 -22.74
N SER A 162 18.72 12.85 -23.10
CA SER A 162 19.75 13.66 -22.47
C SER A 162 19.29 15.10 -22.23
N ARG A 163 19.35 15.56 -20.97
CA ARG A 163 19.52 16.99 -20.66
C ARG A 163 20.75 17.13 -19.79
N SER A 164 21.76 17.76 -20.37
CA SER A 164 22.94 18.27 -19.69
C SER A 164 22.53 19.33 -18.66
N ALA A 165 22.92 19.15 -17.40
CA ALA A 165 22.99 20.23 -16.44
C ALA A 165 24.41 20.23 -15.87
N ARG A 166 25.15 21.31 -16.17
CA ARG A 166 26.45 21.62 -15.58
C ARG A 166 26.28 21.84 -14.08
N ALA A 167 27.13 21.21 -13.27
CA ALA A 167 27.38 21.64 -11.91
C ALA A 167 28.50 22.70 -11.93
N MET A 168 28.23 23.87 -11.35
CA MET A 168 29.24 24.80 -10.84
C MET A 168 29.06 24.81 -9.33
N TRP A 169 30.13 24.37 -8.64
CA TRP A 169 30.46 24.44 -7.22
C TRP A 169 29.34 24.23 -6.18
#